data_AF-A0A660R277-F1
#
_entry.id   AF-A0A660R277-F1
#
_cell.length_a   1.000
_cell.length_b   1.000
_cell.length_c   1.000
_cell.angle_alpha   90.00
_cell.angle_beta   90.00
_cell.angle_gamma   90.00
#
_symmetry.space_group_name_H-M   'P 1'
#
loop_
_entity.id
_entity.type
_entity.pdbx_description
1 polymer ?
#
loop_
_entity_poly.entity_id
_entity_poly.type
_entity_poly.pdbx_seq_one_letter_code
_entity_poly.pdbx_strand_id
1 'polypeptide(L)'
;MKYLYLVILAFVCIDTPAYAGELNMVVRENGPIENSQVGLLLLSFLVFVFKSFVVERRARFFLWMGAWLCLSFVFRELDVENLPVQDWVVWMCDGMGRSLILVSGWAVLGVIAIKTYSEWRGMMPNMLRSWSAVFTFSGGLFLIFSGLYDRELILVEQSRLWEESFEAVGYFLLLAAAILFKSNLQSGSTVVES
;
A
#
# COMPACT_ATOMS: atom_id res chain seq x y z
N MET A 1 7.35 -5.52 -16.93
CA MET A 1 6.14 -5.68 -17.77
C MET A 1 5.49 -7.07 -17.61
N LYS A 2 6.19 -8.20 -17.74
CA LYS A 2 5.57 -9.54 -17.54
C LYS A 2 4.81 -9.74 -16.20
N TYR A 3 5.35 -9.24 -15.10
CA TYR A 3 4.70 -9.33 -13.78
C TYR A 3 3.47 -8.42 -13.63
N LEU A 4 3.35 -7.35 -14.43
CA LEU A 4 2.19 -6.46 -14.41
C LEU A 4 0.95 -7.18 -14.96
N TYR A 5 1.12 -7.97 -16.03
CA TYR A 5 0.03 -8.76 -16.63
C TYR A 5 -0.47 -9.86 -15.71
N LEU A 6 0.41 -10.57 -15.00
CA LEU A 6 0.00 -11.63 -14.08
C LEU A 6 -0.85 -11.10 -12.93
N VAL A 7 -0.61 -9.87 -12.48
CA VAL A 7 -1.35 -9.32 -11.35
C VAL A 7 -2.59 -8.52 -11.78
N ILE A 8 -2.60 -7.92 -12.97
CA ILE A 8 -3.85 -7.48 -13.62
C ILE A 8 -4.78 -8.69 -13.83
N LEU A 9 -4.24 -9.84 -14.22
CA LEU A 9 -5.01 -11.07 -14.37
C LEU A 9 -5.54 -11.59 -13.02
N ALA A 10 -4.73 -11.49 -11.95
CA ALA A 10 -5.18 -11.81 -10.60
C ALA A 10 -6.29 -10.87 -10.10
N PHE A 11 -6.19 -9.57 -10.39
CA PHE A 11 -7.22 -8.56 -10.09
C PHE A 11 -8.53 -8.87 -10.82
N VAL A 12 -8.47 -9.09 -12.15
CA VAL A 12 -9.63 -9.50 -12.95
C VAL A 12 -10.29 -10.77 -12.42
N CYS A 13 -9.50 -11.75 -11.94
CA CYS A 13 -10.02 -12.98 -11.32
C CYS A 13 -10.69 -12.78 -9.95
N ILE A 14 -10.29 -11.75 -9.18
CA ILE A 14 -10.87 -11.42 -7.88
C ILE A 14 -12.19 -10.68 -8.04
N ASP A 15 -12.32 -9.81 -9.06
CA ASP A 15 -13.53 -9.02 -9.30
C ASP A 15 -14.59 -9.73 -10.16
N THR A 16 -14.19 -10.70 -10.99
CA THR A 16 -15.12 -11.45 -11.85
C THR A 16 -16.29 -12.12 -11.12
N PRO A 17 -16.11 -12.70 -9.91
CA PRO A 17 -17.22 -13.21 -9.11
C PRO A 17 -18.21 -12.13 -8.67
N ALA A 18 -17.75 -10.90 -8.41
CA ALA A 18 -18.61 -9.76 -8.04
C ALA A 18 -19.54 -9.37 -9.20
N TYR A 19 -19.02 -9.38 -10.43
CA TYR A 19 -19.80 -9.08 -11.64
C TYR A 19 -20.69 -10.24 -12.13
N ALA A 20 -20.53 -11.44 -11.60
CA ALA A 20 -21.29 -12.64 -11.99
C ALA A 20 -22.66 -12.80 -11.30
N GLY A 21 -23.08 -11.83 -10.47
CA GLY A 21 -24.42 -11.80 -9.87
C GLY A 21 -24.50 -12.16 -8.38
N GLU A 22 -23.38 -12.41 -7.71
CA GLU A 22 -23.32 -12.64 -6.24
C GLU A 22 -23.02 -11.36 -5.44
N LEU A 23 -23.58 -10.23 -5.88
CA LEU A 23 -23.32 -8.89 -5.32
C LEU A 23 -23.46 -8.84 -3.79
N ASN A 24 -24.47 -9.53 -3.24
CA ASN A 24 -24.79 -9.49 -1.80
C ASN A 24 -23.86 -10.36 -0.92
N MET A 25 -23.07 -11.28 -1.50
CA MET A 25 -22.11 -12.10 -0.74
C MET A 25 -20.67 -11.54 -0.84
N VAL A 26 -20.34 -10.90 -1.96
CA VAL A 26 -18.98 -10.37 -2.21
C VAL A 26 -18.76 -9.00 -1.56
N VAL A 27 -19.81 -8.18 -1.45
CA VAL A 27 -19.80 -6.78 -0.95
C VAL A 27 -20.24 -6.70 0.52
N ARG A 28 -20.20 -7.81 1.25
CA ARG A 28 -20.44 -7.80 2.70
C ARG A 28 -19.25 -7.18 3.42
N GLU A 29 -19.52 -6.50 4.53
CA GLU A 29 -18.51 -6.09 5.51
C GLU A 29 -17.69 -7.32 5.95
N ASN A 30 -16.36 -7.22 5.91
CA ASN A 30 -15.40 -8.33 6.01
C ASN A 30 -15.50 -9.37 4.88
N GLY A 31 -15.85 -8.91 3.67
CA GLY A 31 -16.00 -9.74 2.48
C GLY A 31 -14.67 -10.29 1.93
N PRO A 32 -14.74 -11.15 0.89
CA PRO A 32 -13.55 -11.69 0.23
C PRO A 32 -12.62 -10.61 -0.35
N ILE A 33 -13.19 -9.47 -0.79
CA ILE A 33 -12.42 -8.38 -1.39
C ILE A 33 -11.58 -7.66 -0.34
N GLU A 34 -12.17 -7.21 0.78
CA GLU A 34 -11.45 -6.56 1.89
C GLU A 34 -10.32 -7.47 2.43
N ASN A 35 -10.58 -8.77 2.60
CA ASN A 35 -9.54 -9.73 3.01
C ASN A 35 -8.39 -9.84 2.00
N SER A 36 -8.70 -9.80 0.70
CA SER A 36 -7.68 -9.82 -0.35
C SER A 36 -6.84 -8.54 -0.35
N GLN A 37 -7.46 -7.39 -0.08
CA GLN A 37 -6.80 -6.09 0.05
C GLN A 37 -5.83 -6.09 1.24
N VAL A 38 -6.25 -6.58 2.41
CA VAL A 38 -5.37 -6.76 3.58
C VAL A 38 -4.17 -7.65 3.22
N GLY A 39 -4.40 -8.76 2.51
CA GLY A 39 -3.34 -9.65 2.03
C GLY A 39 -2.34 -8.94 1.11
N LEU A 40 -2.83 -8.14 0.15
CA LEU A 40 -2.00 -7.34 -0.76
C LEU A 40 -1.17 -6.29 -0.02
N LEU A 41 -1.76 -5.63 0.98
CA LEU A 41 -1.09 -4.63 1.81
C LEU A 41 0.00 -5.25 2.69
N LEU A 42 -0.29 -6.39 3.33
CA LEU A 42 0.71 -7.14 4.11
C LEU A 42 1.86 -7.62 3.23
N LEU A 43 1.57 -8.12 2.03
CA LEU A 43 2.62 -8.50 1.08
C LEU A 43 3.48 -7.30 0.67
N SER A 44 2.85 -6.15 0.37
CA SER A 44 3.55 -4.91 0.03
C SER A 44 4.45 -4.45 1.17
N PHE A 45 3.93 -4.46 2.41
CA PHE A 45 4.67 -4.17 3.63
C PHE A 45 5.92 -5.06 3.75
N LEU A 46 5.76 -6.37 3.62
CA LEU A 46 6.88 -7.31 3.71
C LEU A 46 7.93 -7.06 2.62
N VAL A 47 7.52 -6.80 1.38
CA VAL A 47 8.45 -6.47 0.29
C VAL A 47 9.25 -5.20 0.60
N PHE A 48 8.59 -4.14 1.08
CA PHE A 48 9.27 -2.91 1.50
C PHE A 48 10.27 -3.17 2.63
N VAL A 49 9.87 -3.91 3.66
CA VAL A 49 10.71 -4.27 4.81
C VAL A 49 11.92 -5.08 4.36
N PHE A 50 11.74 -6.15 3.60
CA PHE A 50 12.84 -6.99 3.14
C PHE A 50 13.82 -6.22 2.25
N LYS A 51 13.31 -5.38 1.34
CA LYS A 51 14.18 -4.52 0.53
C LYS A 51 14.97 -3.53 1.38
N SER A 52 14.43 -3.06 2.51
CA SER A 52 15.11 -2.11 3.38
C SER A 52 16.43 -2.65 3.94
N PHE A 53 16.54 -3.97 4.09
CA PHE A 53 17.77 -4.62 4.56
C PHE A 53 18.82 -4.78 3.45
N VAL A 54 18.40 -4.82 2.18
CA VAL A 54 19.27 -5.08 1.03
C VAL A 54 19.77 -3.79 0.37
N VAL A 55 18.99 -2.70 0.42
CA VAL A 55 19.40 -1.43 -0.19
C VAL A 55 20.34 -0.61 0.70
N GLU A 56 21.01 0.35 0.06
CA GLU A 56 21.85 1.33 0.72
C GLU A 56 21.09 2.14 1.77
N ARG A 57 21.81 2.50 2.85
CA ARG A 57 21.27 3.23 4.00
C ARG A 57 20.47 4.47 3.61
N ARG A 58 20.95 5.22 2.62
CA ARG A 58 20.33 6.48 2.14
C ARG A 58 18.95 6.27 1.50
N ALA A 59 18.71 5.08 0.93
CA ALA A 59 17.43 4.72 0.30
C ALA A 59 16.44 4.05 1.27
N ARG A 60 16.91 3.55 2.42
CA ARG A 60 16.07 2.81 3.38
C ARG A 60 14.91 3.62 3.90
N PHE A 61 15.09 4.93 4.06
CA PHE A 61 14.05 5.83 4.53
C PHE A 61 12.76 5.73 3.70
N PHE A 62 12.86 5.74 2.37
CA PHE A 62 11.71 5.63 1.48
C PHE A 62 11.01 4.28 1.57
N LEU A 63 11.76 3.20 1.81
CA LEU A 63 11.19 1.87 2.00
C LEU A 63 10.46 1.75 3.34
N TRP A 64 11.00 2.33 4.40
CA TRP A 64 10.32 2.39 5.71
C TRP A 64 9.06 3.24 5.66
N MET A 65 9.06 4.35 4.90
CA MET A 65 7.85 5.09 4.61
C MET A 65 6.81 4.25 3.85
N GLY A 66 7.23 3.54 2.80
CA GLY A 66 6.33 2.66 2.04
C GLY A 66 5.74 1.54 2.90
N ALA A 67 6.56 0.90 3.73
CA ALA A 67 6.11 -0.12 4.68
C ALA A 67 5.07 0.45 5.65
N TRP A 68 5.38 1.58 6.30
CA TRP A 68 4.45 2.17 7.26
C TRP A 68 3.15 2.67 6.61
N LEU A 69 3.21 3.16 5.38
CA LEU A 69 2.04 3.49 4.59
C LEU A 69 1.15 2.26 4.36
N CYS A 70 1.72 1.13 3.93
CA CYS A 70 0.97 -0.11 3.78
C CYS A 70 0.35 -0.58 5.10
N LEU A 71 1.10 -0.54 6.19
CA LEU A 71 0.59 -0.92 7.51
C LEU A 71 -0.54 0.02 7.97
N SER A 72 -0.47 1.30 7.62
CA SER A 72 -1.53 2.27 7.92
C SER A 72 -2.85 1.90 7.25
N PHE A 73 -2.79 1.42 6.00
CA PHE A 73 -3.98 0.92 5.30
C PHE A 73 -4.44 -0.44 5.82
N VAL A 74 -3.53 -1.33 6.25
CA VAL A 74 -3.95 -2.59 6.90
C VAL A 74 -4.84 -2.30 8.09
N PHE A 75 -4.47 -1.37 8.96
CA PHE A 75 -5.30 -0.99 10.10
C PHE A 75 -6.61 -0.28 9.71
N ARG A 76 -6.73 0.21 8.47
CA ARG A 76 -7.97 0.79 7.95
C ARG A 76 -8.92 -0.31 7.48
N GLU A 77 -8.41 -1.29 6.74
CA GLU A 77 -9.20 -2.40 6.17
C GLU A 77 -9.53 -3.50 7.16
N LEU A 78 -8.70 -3.69 8.18
CA LEU A 78 -8.87 -4.78 9.13
C LEU A 78 -9.89 -4.38 10.19
N ASP A 79 -11.14 -4.80 9.99
CA ASP A 79 -12.18 -4.74 11.02
C ASP A 79 -12.04 -5.93 11.98
N VAL A 80 -11.59 -5.62 13.20
CA VAL A 80 -11.26 -6.62 14.24
C VAL A 80 -12.31 -6.68 15.33
N GLU A 81 -13.29 -5.78 15.30
CA GLU A 81 -14.35 -5.69 16.32
C GLU A 81 -15.17 -6.98 16.36
N ASN A 82 -15.24 -7.69 15.22
CA ASN A 82 -15.99 -8.93 15.05
C ASN A 82 -15.14 -10.21 15.16
N LEU A 83 -13.82 -10.10 15.35
CA LEU A 83 -12.93 -11.26 15.41
C LEU A 83 -12.76 -11.75 16.86
N PRO A 84 -12.67 -13.08 17.10
CA PRO A 84 -12.43 -13.65 18.42
C PRO A 84 -10.94 -13.51 18.82
N VAL A 85 -10.45 -12.28 18.89
CA VAL A 85 -9.08 -11.92 19.26
C VAL A 85 -9.04 -11.30 20.65
N GLN A 86 -7.84 -11.22 21.23
CA GLN A 86 -7.66 -10.65 22.57
C GLN A 86 -7.92 -9.14 22.57
N ASP A 87 -8.44 -8.61 23.68
CA ASP A 87 -8.87 -7.20 23.82
C ASP A 87 -7.81 -6.17 23.43
N TRP A 88 -6.52 -6.47 23.63
CA TRP A 88 -5.44 -5.58 23.22
C TRP A 88 -5.31 -5.48 21.69
N VAL A 89 -5.63 -6.54 20.95
CA VAL A 89 -5.64 -6.54 19.47
C VAL A 89 -6.79 -5.70 18.95
N VAL A 90 -7.98 -5.85 19.56
CA VAL A 90 -9.15 -5.03 19.25
C VAL A 90 -8.81 -3.56 19.51
N TRP A 91 -8.26 -3.23 20.68
CA TRP A 91 -7.86 -1.86 21.01
C TRP A 91 -6.83 -1.26 20.04
N MET A 92 -5.85 -2.05 19.57
CA MET A 92 -4.85 -1.58 18.61
C MET A 92 -5.45 -1.17 17.25
N CYS A 93 -6.60 -1.72 16.90
CA CYS A 93 -7.20 -1.55 15.58
C CYS A 93 -8.51 -0.75 15.62
N ASP A 94 -9.12 -0.61 16.79
CA ASP A 94 -10.29 0.24 17.03
C ASP A 94 -9.89 1.71 17.32
N GLY A 95 -10.66 2.62 16.73
CA GLY A 95 -10.76 4.04 17.04
C GLY A 95 -9.48 4.75 17.48
N MET A 96 -9.34 4.89 18.80
CA MET A 96 -8.29 5.68 19.44
C MET A 96 -6.92 4.97 19.45
N GLY A 97 -6.88 3.66 19.67
CA GLY A 97 -5.60 2.92 19.70
C GLY A 97 -4.97 2.86 18.32
N ARG A 98 -5.77 2.61 17.27
CA ARG A 98 -5.34 2.72 15.88
C ARG A 98 -4.74 4.09 15.60
N SER A 99 -5.47 5.16 15.93
CA SER A 99 -5.02 6.53 15.68
C SER A 99 -3.71 6.86 16.39
N LEU A 100 -3.53 6.41 17.65
CA LEU A 100 -2.28 6.58 18.38
C LEU A 100 -1.11 5.84 17.73
N ILE A 101 -1.31 4.58 17.30
CA ILE A 101 -0.29 3.80 16.62
C ILE A 101 0.11 4.50 15.31
N LEU A 102 -0.86 4.87 14.48
CA LEU A 102 -0.62 5.53 13.20
C LEU A 102 0.14 6.86 13.38
N VAL A 103 -0.35 7.73 14.25
CA VAL A 103 0.29 9.02 14.53
C VAL A 103 1.69 8.83 15.10
N SER A 104 1.88 7.89 16.03
CA SER A 104 3.19 7.63 16.63
C SER A 104 4.22 7.16 15.61
N GLY A 105 3.87 6.23 14.71
CA GLY A 105 4.81 5.77 13.69
C GLY A 105 5.09 6.82 12.62
N TRP A 106 4.09 7.61 12.21
CA TRP A 106 4.33 8.76 11.33
C TRP A 106 5.21 9.83 12.01
N ALA A 107 5.04 10.08 13.31
CA ALA A 107 5.89 10.99 14.08
C ALA A 107 7.33 10.48 14.16
N VAL A 108 7.54 9.18 14.45
CA VAL A 108 8.86 8.55 14.47
C VAL A 108 9.53 8.65 13.10
N LEU A 109 8.81 8.32 12.03
CA LEU A 109 9.32 8.47 10.66
C LEU A 109 9.62 9.94 10.32
N GLY A 110 8.81 10.89 10.78
CA GLY A 110 9.08 12.32 10.62
C GLY A 110 10.37 12.77 11.32
N VAL A 111 10.60 12.31 12.55
CA VAL A 111 11.87 12.55 13.27
C VAL A 111 13.06 11.94 12.52
N ILE A 112 12.92 10.71 12.02
CA ILE A 112 13.95 10.05 11.21
C ILE A 112 14.20 10.84 9.91
N ALA A 113 13.13 11.32 9.26
CA ALA A 113 13.21 12.10 8.02
C ALA A 113 14.04 13.36 8.21
N ILE A 114 13.80 14.10 9.30
CA ILE A 114 14.54 15.31 9.65
C ILE A 114 16.00 14.98 9.96
N LYS A 115 16.25 13.97 10.81
CA LYS A 115 17.62 13.59 11.21
C LYS A 115 18.48 13.10 10.06
N THR A 116 17.87 12.44 9.08
CA THR A 116 18.56 11.84 7.92
C THR A 116 18.42 12.68 6.65
N TYR A 117 17.90 13.92 6.75
CA TYR A 117 17.62 14.80 5.60
C TYR A 117 18.81 14.97 4.66
N SER A 118 20.02 15.17 5.21
CA SER A 118 21.24 15.30 4.42
C SER A 118 21.59 14.04 3.62
N GLU A 119 21.15 12.87 4.08
CA GLU A 119 21.44 11.57 3.47
C GLU A 119 20.53 11.29 2.27
N TRP A 120 19.23 11.58 2.38
CA TRP A 120 18.24 11.21 1.37
C TRP A 120 17.85 12.34 0.40
N ARG A 121 18.05 13.62 0.76
CA ARG A 121 17.61 14.77 -0.07
C ARG A 121 18.14 14.74 -1.50
N GLY A 122 19.38 14.29 -1.69
CA GLY A 122 20.02 14.22 -3.00
C GLY A 122 19.43 13.11 -3.89
N MET A 123 18.83 12.09 -3.29
CA MET A 123 18.20 10.98 -4.01
C MET A 123 16.76 11.31 -4.41
N MET A 124 16.09 12.22 -3.69
CA MET A 124 14.67 12.50 -3.86
C MET A 124 14.26 12.79 -5.32
N PRO A 125 14.94 13.64 -6.11
CA PRO A 125 14.53 13.90 -7.49
C PRO A 125 14.55 12.65 -8.38
N ASN A 126 15.57 11.81 -8.22
CA ASN A 126 15.71 10.56 -8.96
C ASN A 126 14.68 9.52 -8.50
N MET A 127 14.38 9.50 -7.20
CA MET A 127 13.36 8.63 -6.63
C MET A 127 11.96 9.02 -7.10
N LEU A 128 11.63 10.31 -7.14
CA LEU A 128 10.35 10.82 -7.62
C LEU A 128 10.11 10.57 -9.12
N ARG A 129 11.17 10.45 -9.92
CA ARG A 129 11.10 10.07 -11.34
C ARG A 129 11.10 8.56 -11.58
N SER A 130 11.28 7.76 -10.53
CA SER A 130 11.32 6.31 -10.68
C SER A 130 9.93 5.73 -10.93
N TRP A 131 9.88 4.56 -11.58
CA TRP A 131 8.63 3.80 -11.71
C TRP A 131 7.98 3.53 -10.35
N SER A 132 8.77 3.25 -9.31
CA SER A 132 8.25 3.07 -7.95
C SER A 132 7.42 4.27 -7.49
N ALA A 133 7.92 5.49 -7.68
CA ALA A 133 7.19 6.70 -7.33
C ALA A 133 5.94 6.89 -8.19
N VAL A 134 6.01 6.66 -9.50
CA VAL A 134 4.83 6.73 -10.39
C VAL A 134 3.73 5.81 -9.88
N PHE A 135 4.05 4.55 -9.58
CA PHE A 135 3.10 3.58 -9.05
C PHE A 135 2.56 3.98 -7.66
N THR A 136 3.41 4.50 -6.76
CA THR A 136 2.95 5.00 -5.45
C THR A 136 1.98 6.18 -5.58
N PHE A 137 2.30 7.17 -6.41
CA PHE A 137 1.42 8.33 -6.62
C PHE A 137 0.13 7.95 -7.32
N SER A 138 0.18 7.11 -8.35
CA SER A 138 -1.02 6.57 -8.98
C SER A 138 -1.86 5.80 -7.96
N GLY A 139 -1.27 4.92 -7.16
CA GLY A 139 -1.98 4.20 -6.10
C GLY A 139 -2.67 5.15 -5.11
N GLY A 140 -1.97 6.19 -4.66
CA GLY A 140 -2.54 7.23 -3.80
C GLY A 140 -3.72 7.97 -4.45
N LEU A 141 -3.67 8.26 -5.75
CA LEU A 141 -4.80 8.87 -6.47
C LEU A 141 -6.02 7.95 -6.50
N PHE A 142 -5.83 6.65 -6.77
CA PHE A 142 -6.91 5.66 -6.74
C PHE A 142 -7.56 5.58 -5.35
N LEU A 143 -6.77 5.64 -4.27
CA LEU A 143 -7.29 5.66 -2.90
C LEU A 143 -8.06 6.94 -2.56
N ILE A 144 -7.60 8.10 -3.04
CA ILE A 144 -8.34 9.36 -2.89
C ILE A 144 -9.66 9.30 -3.65
N PHE A 145 -9.67 8.73 -4.87
CA PHE A 145 -10.88 8.54 -5.67
C PHE A 145 -11.85 7.57 -5.00
N SER A 146 -11.36 6.48 -4.39
CA SER A 146 -12.19 5.58 -3.59
C SER A 146 -12.97 6.35 -2.50
N GLY A 147 -12.28 7.21 -1.74
CA GLY A 147 -12.89 7.98 -0.66
C GLY A 147 -13.98 8.97 -1.11
N LEU A 148 -14.15 9.22 -2.41
CA LEU A 148 -15.30 9.98 -2.94
C LEU A 148 -16.59 9.14 -2.97
N TYR A 149 -16.47 7.82 -3.10
CA TYR A 149 -17.59 6.87 -3.09
C TYR A 149 -17.99 6.50 -1.66
N ASP A 150 -17.02 6.31 -0.75
CA ASP A 150 -17.20 6.05 0.69
C ASP A 150 -18.08 7.14 1.37
N ARG A 151 -17.80 8.41 1.07
CA ARG A 151 -18.52 9.55 1.68
C ARG A 151 -19.89 9.84 1.08
N GLU A 152 -20.42 8.95 0.24
CA GLU A 152 -21.66 9.14 -0.53
C GLU A 152 -21.72 10.46 -1.32
N LEU A 153 -20.57 11.09 -1.60
CA LEU A 153 -20.53 12.35 -2.37
C LEU A 153 -21.00 12.12 -3.82
N ILE A 154 -20.94 10.87 -4.27
CA ILE A 154 -21.42 10.38 -5.55
C ILE A 154 -22.39 9.23 -5.28
N LEU A 155 -23.69 9.53 -5.26
CA LEU A 155 -24.77 8.55 -5.11
C LEU A 155 -25.00 7.82 -6.44
N VAL A 156 -24.16 6.82 -6.72
CA VAL A 156 -24.30 5.91 -7.87
C VAL A 156 -24.70 4.53 -7.36
N GLU A 157 -25.52 3.81 -8.11
CA GLU A 157 -25.83 2.40 -7.81
C GLU A 157 -24.52 1.61 -7.66
N GLN A 158 -24.40 0.80 -6.61
CA GLN A 158 -23.20 0.02 -6.30
C GLN A 158 -21.95 0.84 -5.92
N SER A 159 -22.12 2.01 -5.27
CA SER A 159 -21.01 2.85 -4.78
C SER A 159 -19.92 2.07 -4.04
N ARG A 160 -20.30 1.12 -3.19
CA ARG A 160 -19.38 0.25 -2.44
C ARG A 160 -18.51 -0.66 -3.33
N LEU A 161 -19.05 -1.21 -4.42
CA LEU A 161 -18.24 -2.00 -5.35
C LEU A 161 -17.17 -1.16 -6.03
N TRP A 162 -17.53 0.08 -6.41
CA TRP A 162 -16.57 1.01 -6.99
C TRP A 162 -15.49 1.39 -5.99
N GLU A 163 -15.88 1.73 -4.78
CA GLU A 163 -14.96 1.97 -3.66
C GLU A 163 -13.94 0.82 -3.52
N GLU A 164 -14.43 -0.40 -3.24
CA GLU A 164 -13.60 -1.59 -3.07
C GLU A 164 -12.67 -1.85 -4.29
N SER A 165 -13.17 -1.63 -5.50
CA SER A 165 -12.38 -1.77 -6.74
C SER A 165 -11.26 -0.73 -6.84
N PHE A 166 -11.56 0.55 -6.59
CA PHE A 166 -10.56 1.63 -6.63
C PHE A 166 -9.47 1.40 -5.57
N GLU A 167 -9.84 0.90 -4.39
CA GLU A 167 -8.88 0.59 -3.32
C GLU A 167 -7.99 -0.60 -3.68
N ALA A 168 -8.59 -1.67 -4.19
CA ALA A 168 -7.84 -2.84 -4.63
C ALA A 168 -6.83 -2.49 -5.73
N VAL A 169 -7.20 -1.64 -6.71
CA VAL A 169 -6.24 -1.10 -7.70
C VAL A 169 -5.16 -0.27 -7.00
N GLY A 170 -5.53 0.61 -6.08
CA GLY A 170 -4.60 1.45 -5.31
C GLY A 170 -3.53 0.62 -4.59
N TYR A 171 -3.95 -0.43 -3.88
CA TYR A 171 -3.07 -1.34 -3.15
C TYR A 171 -2.22 -2.21 -4.05
N PHE A 172 -2.76 -2.61 -5.20
CA PHE A 172 -1.96 -3.30 -6.20
C PHE A 172 -0.83 -2.42 -6.75
N LEU A 173 -1.11 -1.14 -7.01
CA LEU A 173 -0.09 -0.18 -7.44
C LEU A 173 0.97 0.03 -6.34
N LEU A 174 0.61 -0.01 -5.06
CA LEU A 174 1.58 0.01 -3.95
C LEU A 174 2.48 -1.24 -3.96
N LEU A 175 1.95 -2.43 -4.22
CA LEU A 175 2.75 -3.65 -4.37
C LEU A 175 3.71 -3.55 -5.54
N ALA A 176 3.23 -3.06 -6.70
CA ALA A 176 4.06 -2.82 -7.87
C ALA A 176 5.17 -1.81 -7.55
N ALA A 177 4.87 -0.74 -6.81
CA ALA A 177 5.86 0.22 -6.36
C ALA A 177 6.93 -0.42 -5.47
N ALA A 178 6.54 -1.28 -4.53
CA ALA A 178 7.45 -2.02 -3.66
C ALA A 178 8.39 -2.92 -4.47
N ILE A 179 7.84 -3.71 -5.41
CA ILE A 179 8.61 -4.62 -6.27
C ILE A 179 9.54 -3.86 -7.22
N LEU A 180 9.10 -2.72 -7.77
CA LEU A 180 9.87 -1.92 -8.72
C LEU A 180 10.85 -0.95 -8.06
N PHE A 181 10.80 -0.81 -6.74
CA PHE A 181 11.76 0.03 -6.01
C PHE A 181 13.19 -0.40 -6.33
N LYS A 182 13.96 0.55 -6.87
CA LYS A 182 15.40 0.45 -7.14
C LYS A 182 16.08 1.69 -6.58
N SER A 183 17.09 1.50 -5.74
CA SER A 183 18.06 2.56 -5.46
C SER A 183 19.05 2.60 -6.62
N ASN A 184 19.01 3.65 -7.45
CA ASN A 184 19.87 3.82 -8.62
C ASN A 184 21.36 4.02 -8.24
N LEU A 185 22.03 2.99 -7.71
CA LEU A 185 23.48 2.97 -7.43
C LEU A 185 24.15 1.60 -7.69
N GLN A 186 23.51 0.67 -8.41
CA GLN A 186 24.17 -0.57 -8.86
C GLN A 186 24.91 -0.45 -10.22
N SER A 187 25.33 0.74 -10.64
CA SER A 187 26.15 0.90 -11.86
C SER A 187 27.28 1.90 -11.63
N GLY A 188 28.30 1.46 -10.90
CA GLY A 188 29.63 2.06 -10.85
C GLY A 188 30.75 1.02 -11.00
N SER A 189 30.46 -0.18 -11.50
CA SER A 189 31.47 -1.22 -11.70
C SER A 189 31.01 -2.31 -12.68
N THR A 190 31.03 -2.00 -13.98
CA THR A 190 31.30 -2.99 -15.03
C THR A 190 32.25 -2.35 -16.03
N VAL A 191 33.54 -2.54 -15.75
CA VAL A 191 34.63 -2.91 -16.66
C VAL A 191 34.58 -2.30 -18.06
N VAL A 192 35.57 -1.43 -18.32
CA VAL A 192 36.10 -1.12 -19.64
C VAL A 192 36.50 -2.44 -20.31
N GLU A 193 35.73 -2.89 -21.31
CA GLU A 193 36.26 -3.82 -22.30
C GLU A 193 37.09 -3.00 -23.30
N SER A 194 38.40 -3.20 -23.18
CA SER A 194 39.42 -2.87 -24.17
C SER A 194 39.36 -3.81 -25.36
#